data_AF-A0A2V7W346-F1
#
_entry.id   AF-A0A2V7W346-F1
#
_cell.length_a   1.000
_cell.length_b   1.000
_cell.length_c   1.000
_cell.angle_alpha   90.00
_cell.angle_beta   90.00
_cell.angle_gamma   90.00
#
_symmetry.space_group_name_H-M   'P 1'
#
loop_
_entity.id
_entity.type
_entity.pdbx_description
1 polymer ?
#
loop_
_entity_poly.entity_id
_entity_poly.type
_entity_poly.pdbx_seq_one_letter_code
_entity_poly.pdbx_strand_id
1 'polypeptide(L)'
;MIPRVRRRYWLLYPLWIAICAALFFAVRGAEDPSRRHDRILSDEAAVRAVAVLRRADHARYRAYEAVHVAYAGRGEGGARGRWVVLCDRVPHSALRDAVVVELDARDGSLITIRKPVN
;
A
#
# COMPACT_ATOMS: atom_id res chain seq x y z
N MET A 1 34.88 -37.49 -13.29
CA MET A 1 33.48 -37.03 -13.49
C MET A 1 33.34 -35.74 -12.69
N ILE A 2 32.87 -34.57 -13.16
CA ILE A 2 31.88 -34.23 -14.19
C ILE A 2 32.26 -32.86 -14.84
N PRO A 3 32.91 -32.81 -16.02
CA PRO A 3 33.16 -31.55 -16.73
C PRO A 3 32.09 -31.23 -17.79
N ARG A 4 31.21 -32.18 -18.13
CA ARG A 4 30.17 -32.00 -19.18
C ARG A 4 28.91 -31.26 -18.71
N VAL A 5 28.63 -31.22 -17.40
CA VAL A 5 27.47 -30.49 -16.86
C VAL A 5 27.67 -28.99 -17.05
N ARG A 6 28.88 -28.44 -16.86
CA ARG A 6 29.12 -26.99 -16.90
C ARG A 6 28.84 -26.28 -18.24
N ARG A 7 28.92 -26.97 -19.39
CA ARG A 7 28.70 -26.37 -20.72
C ARG A 7 27.22 -26.33 -21.14
N ARG A 8 26.39 -27.27 -20.68
CA ARG A 8 25.00 -27.40 -21.16
C ARG A 8 24.05 -26.39 -20.51
N TYR A 9 24.32 -25.98 -19.27
CA TYR A 9 23.51 -24.96 -18.57
C TYR A 9 23.90 -23.52 -18.92
N TRP A 10 25.01 -23.31 -19.63
CA TRP A 10 25.44 -21.96 -20.02
C TRP A 10 24.49 -21.31 -21.03
N LEU A 11 23.78 -22.12 -21.83
CA LEU A 11 22.71 -21.67 -22.72
C LEU A 11 21.36 -21.45 -22.00
N LEU A 12 21.15 -22.08 -20.85
CA LEU A 12 19.92 -21.91 -20.08
C LEU A 12 19.83 -20.53 -19.45
N TYR A 13 20.95 -19.94 -19.05
CA TYR A 13 21.00 -18.57 -18.52
C TYR A 13 20.53 -17.50 -19.53
N PRO A 14 21.11 -17.38 -20.74
CA PRO A 14 20.65 -16.40 -21.73
C PRO A 14 19.23 -16.71 -22.21
N LEU A 15 18.85 -17.99 -22.33
CA LEU A 15 17.47 -18.38 -22.65
C LEU A 15 16.49 -17.92 -21.56
N TRP A 16 16.84 -18.12 -20.28
CA TRP A 16 16.05 -17.66 -19.15
C TRP A 16 15.94 -16.13 -19.12
N ILE A 17 17.05 -15.41 -19.33
CA ILE A 17 17.05 -13.95 -19.44
C ILE A 17 16.13 -13.49 -20.57
N ALA A 18 16.19 -14.14 -21.74
CA ALA A 18 15.34 -13.81 -22.87
C ALA A 18 13.85 -14.07 -22.57
N ILE A 19 13.53 -15.17 -21.88
CA ILE A 19 12.16 -15.46 -21.43
C ILE A 19 11.69 -14.39 -20.44
N CYS A 20 12.48 -14.06 -19.42
CA CYS A 20 12.14 -13.01 -18.46
C CYS A 20 11.95 -11.65 -19.13
N ALA A 21 12.83 -11.29 -20.07
CA ALA A 21 12.72 -10.04 -20.81
C ALA A 21 11.48 -10.01 -21.71
N ALA A 22 11.18 -11.11 -22.41
CA ALA A 22 9.99 -11.24 -23.24
C ALA A 22 8.71 -11.16 -22.39
N LEU A 23 8.66 -11.83 -21.24
CA LEU A 23 7.56 -11.73 -20.29
C LEU A 23 7.41 -10.29 -19.80
N PHE A 24 8.49 -9.63 -19.37
CA PHE A 24 8.45 -8.25 -18.91
C PHE A 24 7.92 -7.28 -19.98
N PHE A 25 8.34 -7.47 -21.24
CA PHE A 25 7.80 -6.70 -22.36
C PHE A 25 6.34 -7.03 -22.65
N ALA A 26 5.95 -8.30 -22.59
CA ALA A 26 4.57 -8.74 -22.81
C ALA A 26 3.60 -8.17 -21.77
N VAL A 27 4.02 -8.05 -20.51
CA VAL A 27 3.22 -7.43 -19.44
C VAL A 27 3.48 -5.94 -19.23
N ARG A 28 4.30 -5.28 -20.05
CA ARG A 28 4.66 -3.86 -19.86
C ARG A 28 3.46 -2.91 -19.86
N GLY A 29 2.39 -3.26 -20.59
CA GLY A 29 1.13 -2.51 -20.61
C GLY A 29 0.01 -3.18 -19.82
N ALA A 30 0.28 -4.31 -19.15
CA ALA A 30 -0.70 -4.96 -18.30
C ALA A 30 -0.88 -4.12 -17.03
N GLU A 31 -2.13 -3.97 -16.61
CA GLU A 31 -2.44 -3.27 -15.38
C GLU A 31 -1.87 -4.06 -14.19
N ASP A 32 -1.01 -3.43 -13.39
CA ASP A 32 -0.47 -4.07 -12.20
C ASP A 32 -1.63 -4.30 -11.22
N PRO A 33 -1.97 -5.57 -10.90
CA PRO A 33 -3.10 -5.87 -10.03
C PRO A 33 -2.91 -5.32 -8.61
N SER A 34 -1.67 -5.03 -8.20
CA SER A 34 -1.37 -4.36 -6.93
C SER A 34 -1.57 -2.84 -7.01
N ARG A 35 -1.44 -2.25 -8.21
CA ARG A 35 -1.44 -0.81 -8.48
C ARG A 35 -2.55 -0.40 -9.45
N ARG A 36 -3.78 -0.83 -9.16
CA ARG A 36 -4.98 -0.48 -9.95
C ARG A 36 -5.12 1.04 -10.11
N HIS A 37 -5.36 1.50 -11.33
CA HIS A 37 -5.42 2.93 -11.67
C HIS A 37 -6.66 3.65 -11.10
N ASP A 38 -7.63 2.90 -10.58
CA ASP A 38 -8.88 3.42 -10.05
C ASP A 38 -8.78 3.95 -8.62
N ARG A 39 -7.60 3.82 -7.98
CA ARG A 39 -7.38 4.22 -6.59
C ARG A 39 -6.03 4.88 -6.37
N ILE A 40 -5.97 5.77 -5.38
CA ILE A 40 -4.72 6.32 -4.85
C ILE A 40 -3.87 5.21 -4.22
N LEU A 41 -2.56 5.43 -4.16
CA LEU A 41 -1.61 4.49 -3.58
C LEU A 41 -1.71 4.46 -2.05
N SER A 42 -1.27 3.36 -1.43
CA SER A 42 -1.23 3.20 0.03
C SER A 42 -0.42 4.31 0.70
N ASP A 43 0.72 4.68 0.12
CA ASP A 43 1.60 5.71 0.68
C ASP A 43 0.98 7.09 0.56
N GLU A 44 0.25 7.34 -0.54
CA GLU A 44 -0.50 8.57 -0.71
C GLU A 44 -1.65 8.66 0.30
N ALA A 45 -2.35 7.55 0.55
CA ALA A 45 -3.37 7.47 1.58
C ALA A 45 -2.79 7.75 2.99
N ALA A 46 -1.60 7.21 3.30
CA ALA A 46 -0.90 7.48 4.56
C ALA A 46 -0.60 8.97 4.75
N VAL A 47 0.02 9.60 3.74
CA VAL A 47 0.35 11.03 3.75
C VAL A 47 -0.91 11.88 3.91
N ARG A 48 -1.97 11.56 3.17
CA ARG A 48 -3.26 12.28 3.24
C ARG A 48 -3.92 12.11 4.61
N ALA A 49 -3.90 10.92 5.20
CA ALA A 49 -4.49 10.67 6.51
C ALA A 49 -3.81 11.50 7.61
N VAL A 50 -2.48 11.55 7.62
CA VAL A 50 -1.72 12.38 8.58
C VAL A 50 -2.00 13.87 8.35
N ALA A 51 -2.07 14.31 7.08
CA ALA A 51 -2.41 15.69 6.76
C ALA A 51 -3.82 16.06 7.22
N VAL A 52 -4.80 15.17 7.06
CA VAL A 52 -6.17 15.35 7.55
C VAL A 52 -6.19 15.51 9.06
N LEU A 53 -5.51 14.63 9.82
CA LEU A 53 -5.42 14.74 11.28
C LEU A 53 -4.80 16.08 11.70
N ARG A 54 -3.66 16.46 11.11
CA ARG A 54 -2.98 17.72 11.43
C ARG A 54 -3.81 18.95 11.07
N ARG A 55 -4.66 18.89 10.05
CA ARG A 55 -5.61 19.97 9.72
C ARG A 55 -6.79 20.03 10.69
N ALA A 56 -7.25 18.88 11.17
CA ALA A 56 -8.36 18.82 12.13
C ALA A 56 -7.95 19.39 13.49
N ASP A 57 -6.77 19.03 13.99
CA ASP A 57 -6.20 19.60 15.21
C ASP A 57 -4.67 19.46 15.19
N HIS A 58 -4.01 20.55 14.77
CA HIS A 58 -2.56 20.56 14.62
C HIS A 58 -1.84 20.34 15.96
N ALA A 59 -2.37 20.89 17.07
CA ALA A 59 -1.72 20.80 18.36
C ALA A 59 -1.76 19.36 18.90
N ARG A 60 -2.91 18.69 18.78
CA ARG A 60 -3.10 17.31 19.24
C ARG A 60 -2.38 16.28 18.39
N TYR A 61 -2.44 16.41 17.06
CA TYR A 61 -1.97 15.38 16.13
C TYR A 61 -0.59 15.65 15.54
N ARG A 62 0.15 16.65 16.05
CA ARG A 62 1.50 16.99 15.56
C ARG A 62 2.44 15.80 15.50
N ALA A 63 2.41 14.97 16.54
CA ALA A 63 3.29 13.82 16.71
C ALA A 63 2.69 12.52 16.16
N TYR A 64 1.58 12.56 15.42
CA TYR A 64 0.98 11.35 14.85
C TYR A 64 1.58 11.03 13.49
N GLU A 65 1.79 9.74 13.25
CA GLU A 65 2.24 9.16 11.99
C GLU A 65 1.37 7.96 11.60
N ALA A 66 1.36 7.61 10.32
CA ALA A 66 0.69 6.42 9.82
C ALA A 66 1.53 5.17 10.14
N VAL A 67 0.94 4.23 10.87
CA VAL A 67 1.59 2.97 11.31
C VAL A 67 1.16 1.80 10.43
N HIS A 68 -0.07 1.82 9.94
CA HIS A 68 -0.59 0.77 9.07
C HIS A 68 -1.60 1.32 8.06
N VAL A 69 -1.61 0.75 6.86
CA VAL A 69 -2.54 1.11 5.79
C VAL A 69 -3.12 -0.17 5.20
N ALA A 70 -4.44 -0.27 5.17
CA ALA A 70 -5.15 -1.40 4.59
C ALA A 70 -6.20 -0.91 3.59
N TYR A 71 -6.37 -1.64 2.49
CA TYR A 71 -7.45 -1.41 1.54
C TYR A 71 -8.66 -2.24 1.95
N ALA A 72 -9.81 -1.59 2.13
CA ALA A 72 -11.10 -2.26 2.28
C ALA A 72 -11.89 -2.10 0.98
N GLY A 73 -12.20 -3.22 0.33
CA GLY A 73 -12.96 -3.27 -0.91
C GLY A 73 -14.44 -2.90 -0.73
N ARG A 74 -15.14 -2.69 -1.85
CA ARG A 74 -16.61 -2.55 -1.83
C ARG A 74 -17.23 -3.81 -1.22
N GLY A 75 -18.11 -3.64 -0.24
CA GLY A 75 -18.74 -4.76 0.47
C GLY A 75 -18.03 -5.16 1.77
N GLU A 76 -16.80 -4.71 2.00
CA GLU A 76 -16.05 -4.94 3.25
C GLU A 76 -16.42 -3.88 4.30
N GLY A 77 -17.72 -3.79 4.61
CA GLY A 77 -18.29 -2.83 5.55
C GLY A 77 -18.50 -1.43 4.98
N GLY A 78 -18.65 -1.26 3.66
CA GLY A 78 -18.99 0.03 3.05
C GLY A 78 -19.42 -0.06 1.58
N ALA A 79 -20.07 1.01 1.10
CA ALA A 79 -20.61 1.08 -0.26
C ALA A 79 -19.56 1.30 -1.36
N ARG A 80 -18.35 1.75 -0.99
CA ARG A 80 -17.22 2.07 -1.86
C ARG A 80 -15.93 1.53 -1.27
N GLY A 81 -14.92 1.34 -2.13
CA GLY A 81 -13.57 1.01 -1.68
C GLY A 81 -12.96 2.17 -0.90
N ARG A 82 -12.28 1.87 0.21
CA ARG A 82 -11.67 2.86 1.09
C ARG A 82 -10.31 2.41 1.58
N TRP A 83 -9.44 3.37 1.83
CA TRP A 83 -8.21 3.15 2.58
C TRP A 83 -8.50 3.35 4.06
N VAL A 84 -8.12 2.38 4.88
CA VAL A 84 -8.18 2.43 6.34
C VAL A 84 -6.76 2.63 6.83
N VAL A 85 -6.47 3.83 7.33
CA VAL A 85 -5.14 4.21 7.82
C VAL A 85 -5.16 4.26 9.34
N LEU A 86 -4.33 3.46 9.97
CA LEU A 86 -4.09 3.50 11.41
C LEU A 86 -2.96 4.49 11.69
N CYS A 87 -3.27 5.56 12.41
CA CYS A 87 -2.31 6.54 12.88
C CYS A 87 -2.11 6.39 14.38
N ASP A 88 -0.85 6.48 14.83
CA ASP A 88 -0.50 6.52 16.25
C ASP A 88 0.52 7.63 16.50
N ARG A 89 0.64 8.06 17.74
CA ARG A 89 1.67 9.01 18.17
C ARG A 89 3.06 8.39 18.02
N VAL A 90 4.07 9.23 17.81
CA VAL A 90 5.50 8.89 17.89
C VAL A 90 6.13 9.65 19.05
N PRO A 91 6.78 8.98 20.03
CA PRO A 91 6.94 7.53 20.15
C PRO A 91 5.59 6.79 20.35
N HIS A 92 5.52 5.55 19.85
CA HIS A 92 4.29 4.74 19.77
C HIS A 92 3.61 4.52 21.11
N SER A 93 2.29 4.68 21.14
CA SER A 93 1.46 4.55 22.35
C SER A 93 1.03 3.11 22.62
N ALA A 94 1.54 2.14 21.83
CA ALA A 94 1.02 0.78 21.76
C ALA A 94 -0.49 0.76 21.47
N LEU A 95 -0.92 1.59 20.51
CA LEU A 95 -2.30 1.72 20.02
C LEU A 95 -3.31 2.34 21.00
N ARG A 96 -2.91 2.73 22.22
CA ARG A 96 -3.81 3.37 23.21
C ARG A 96 -4.40 4.67 22.68
N ASP A 97 -3.55 5.46 22.03
CA ASP A 97 -3.92 6.73 21.45
C ASP A 97 -4.20 6.66 19.95
N ALA A 98 -4.13 5.47 19.36
CA ALA A 98 -4.30 5.31 17.93
C ALA A 98 -5.67 5.81 17.44
N VAL A 99 -5.67 6.28 16.20
CA VAL A 99 -6.81 6.83 15.47
C VAL A 99 -6.84 6.18 14.09
N VAL A 100 -8.02 5.78 13.65
CA VAL A 100 -8.25 5.28 12.31
C VAL A 100 -8.82 6.41 11.46
N VAL A 101 -8.17 6.68 10.34
CA VAL A 101 -8.64 7.60 9.31
C VAL A 101 -9.06 6.78 8.11
N GLU A 102 -10.30 6.93 7.69
CA GLU A 102 -10.81 6.29 6.47
C GLU A 102 -10.89 7.31 5.33
N LEU A 103 -10.33 6.95 4.19
CA LEU A 103 -10.28 7.77 2.98
C LEU A 103 -10.95 7.05 1.81
N ASP A 104 -11.68 7.77 0.95
CA ASP A 104 -12.18 7.19 -0.30
C ASP A 104 -10.99 6.78 -1.18
N ALA A 105 -11.04 5.55 -1.68
CA ALA A 105 -9.91 4.99 -2.41
C ALA A 105 -9.61 5.74 -3.71
N ARG A 106 -10.61 6.40 -4.32
CA ARG A 106 -10.47 7.02 -5.63
C ARG A 106 -9.76 8.38 -5.58
N ASP A 107 -10.16 9.24 -4.65
CA ASP A 107 -9.71 10.64 -4.59
C ASP A 107 -9.00 11.00 -3.28
N GLY A 108 -8.98 10.09 -2.31
CA GLY A 108 -8.39 10.32 -1.00
C GLY A 108 -9.17 11.31 -0.14
N SER A 109 -10.45 11.54 -0.44
CA SER A 109 -11.33 12.37 0.39
C SER A 109 -11.59 11.70 1.73
N LEU A 110 -11.74 12.51 2.78
CA LEU A 110 -12.02 12.02 4.12
C LEU A 110 -13.42 11.41 4.18
N ILE A 111 -13.51 10.14 4.58
CA ILE A 111 -14.78 9.50 4.92
C ILE A 111 -15.07 9.70 6.41
N THR A 112 -14.14 9.30 7.28
CA THR A 112 -14.33 9.41 8.72
C THR A 112 -13.02 9.32 9.50
N ILE A 113 -13.06 9.78 10.75
CA ILE A 113 -12.00 9.63 11.75
C ILE A 113 -12.63 8.97 12.97
N ARG A 114 -12.08 7.84 13.42
CA ARG A 114 -12.60 7.10 14.58
C ARG A 114 -11.51 6.48 15.44
N LYS A 115 -11.84 6.10 16.67
CA LYS A 115 -10.99 5.22 17.48
C LYS A 115 -11.03 3.79 16.91
N PRO A 116 -9.92 3.04 16.92
CA PRO A 116 -9.97 1.60 16.67
C PRO A 116 -10.82 0.94 17.77
N VAL A 117 -11.69 0.03 17.37
CA VAL A 117 -12.51 -0.76 18.30
C VAL A 117 -11.64 -1.94 18.75
N ASN A 118 -11.46 -2.08 20.07
CA ASN A 118 -10.85 -3.26 20.68
C ASN A 118 -11.81 -4.45 20.64
#